data_AF-A0ABD1LCB2-F1
#
_entry.id   AF-A0ABD1LCB2-F1
#
_cell.length_a   1.000
_cell.length_b   1.000
_cell.length_c   1.000
_cell.angle_alpha   90.00
_cell.angle_beta   90.00
_cell.angle_gamma   90.00
#
_symmetry.space_group_name_H-M   'P 1'
#
loop_
_entity.id
_entity.type
_entity.pdbx_description
1 polymer ?
#
loop_
_entity_poly.entity_id
_entity_poly.type
_entity_poly.pdbx_seq_one_letter_code
_entity_poly.pdbx_strand_id
1 'polypeptide(L)'
;MMFCYFKASFGVIFYSLLIYFLALKYSCVDANSTLVVNASTSASSRRISDTFLGAFLEEINHAAAGGLWAELVSNRGFEAGGPNNTSNIDPWTIIGNESLISNIEEGKRYRVVYHVTSAGKADFQLSFTGVDVITVSSNIA
;
A
#
# COMPACT_ATOMS: atom_id res chain seq x y z
N MET A 1 -55.92 -4.42 -62.29
CA MET A 1 -55.39 -5.52 -61.45
C MET A 1 -54.39 -5.07 -60.37
N MET A 2 -54.13 -3.76 -60.23
CA MET A 2 -53.11 -3.21 -59.30
C MET A 2 -53.69 -2.70 -57.96
N PHE A 3 -55.00 -2.43 -57.88
CA PHE A 3 -55.66 -1.89 -56.68
C PHE A 3 -56.06 -2.96 -55.64
N CYS A 4 -56.26 -4.22 -56.04
CA CYS A 4 -56.55 -5.31 -55.08
C CYS A 4 -55.28 -5.80 -54.36
N TYR A 5 -54.11 -5.71 -55.00
CA TYR A 5 -52.84 -6.13 -54.44
C TYR A 5 -52.37 -5.20 -53.31
N PHE A 6 -52.65 -3.90 -53.43
CA PHE A 6 -52.28 -2.87 -52.44
C PHE A 6 -53.04 -3.02 -51.11
N LYS A 7 -54.31 -3.46 -51.15
CA LYS A 7 -55.16 -3.65 -49.95
C LYS A 7 -54.80 -4.91 -49.16
N ALA A 8 -54.49 -6.01 -49.83
CA ALA A 8 -54.07 -7.26 -49.19
C ALA A 8 -52.66 -7.14 -48.58
N SER A 9 -51.75 -6.43 -49.27
CA SER A 9 -50.39 -6.17 -48.80
C SER A 9 -50.37 -5.36 -47.50
N PHE A 10 -51.21 -4.32 -47.39
CA PHE A 10 -51.26 -3.49 -46.18
C PHE A 10 -51.73 -4.26 -44.96
N GLY A 11 -52.73 -5.15 -45.11
CA GLY A 11 -53.22 -6.00 -44.03
C GLY A 11 -52.17 -6.99 -43.51
N VAL A 12 -51.45 -7.66 -44.41
CA VAL A 12 -50.38 -8.62 -44.03
C VAL A 12 -49.23 -7.91 -43.33
N ILE A 13 -48.83 -6.72 -43.79
CA ILE A 13 -47.81 -5.90 -43.14
C ILE A 13 -48.29 -5.49 -41.74
N PHE A 14 -49.55 -5.11 -41.59
CA PHE A 14 -50.12 -4.73 -40.30
C PHE A 14 -50.15 -5.90 -39.30
N TYR A 15 -50.58 -7.09 -39.75
CA TYR A 15 -50.57 -8.30 -38.92
C TYR A 15 -49.15 -8.75 -38.56
N SER A 16 -48.21 -8.66 -39.50
CA SER A 16 -46.78 -8.93 -39.27
C SER A 16 -46.18 -7.98 -38.22
N LEU A 17 -46.45 -6.68 -38.34
CA LEU A 17 -46.02 -5.67 -37.37
C LEU A 17 -46.67 -5.90 -35.99
N LEU A 18 -47.95 -6.25 -35.96
CA LEU A 18 -48.67 -6.55 -34.74
C LEU A 18 -48.04 -7.76 -34.01
N ILE A 19 -47.75 -8.84 -34.74
CA ILE A 19 -47.09 -10.04 -34.19
C ILE A 19 -45.68 -9.70 -33.70
N TYR A 20 -44.93 -8.88 -34.44
CA TYR A 20 -43.59 -8.44 -34.04
C TYR A 20 -43.61 -7.59 -32.76
N PHE A 21 -44.53 -6.63 -32.66
CA PHE A 21 -44.70 -5.84 -31.43
C PHE A 21 -45.17 -6.69 -30.25
N LEU A 22 -46.00 -7.72 -30.49
CA LEU A 22 -46.42 -8.65 -29.46
C LEU A 22 -45.24 -9.49 -28.97
N ALA A 23 -44.38 -9.98 -29.86
CA ALA A 23 -43.17 -10.73 -29.50
C ALA A 23 -42.16 -9.88 -28.73
N LEU A 24 -41.98 -8.61 -29.10
CA LEU A 24 -41.05 -7.68 -28.45
C LEU A 24 -41.47 -7.36 -27.00
N LYS A 25 -42.77 -7.44 -26.67
CA LYS A 25 -43.28 -7.27 -25.29
C LYS A 25 -42.84 -8.39 -24.34
N TYR A 26 -42.55 -9.59 -24.84
CA TYR A 26 -42.18 -10.74 -24.02
C TYR A 26 -40.66 -10.93 -23.86
N SER A 27 -39.82 -10.06 -24.44
CA SER A 27 -38.35 -10.20 -24.43
C SER A 27 -37.65 -9.52 -23.25
N CYS A 28 -38.33 -8.73 -22.43
CA CYS A 28 -37.74 -8.08 -21.26
C CYS A 28 -38.12 -8.83 -19.97
N VAL A 29 -37.37 -9.87 -19.63
CA VAL A 29 -37.33 -10.41 -18.27
C VAL A 29 -36.25 -9.63 -17.53
N ASP A 30 -36.64 -8.89 -16.48
CA ASP A 30 -35.71 -8.23 -15.57
C ASP A 30 -34.91 -9.30 -14.82
N ALA A 31 -33.61 -9.41 -15.09
CA ALA A 31 -32.75 -10.45 -14.54
C ALA A 31 -32.29 -10.15 -13.10
N ASN A 32 -32.97 -9.24 -12.38
CA ASN A 32 -32.57 -8.89 -11.03
C ASN A 32 -33.25 -9.83 -10.01
N SER A 33 -32.45 -10.71 -9.41
CA SER A 33 -32.87 -11.44 -8.22
C SER A 33 -32.56 -10.62 -6.96
N THR A 34 -33.56 -10.41 -6.11
CA THR A 34 -33.39 -9.71 -4.83
C THR A 34 -33.25 -10.74 -3.71
N LEU A 35 -32.09 -10.77 -3.04
CA LEU A 35 -31.92 -11.54 -1.81
C LEU A 35 -32.28 -10.67 -0.61
N VAL A 36 -33.35 -11.02 0.10
CA VAL A 36 -33.74 -10.35 1.35
C VAL A 36 -33.17 -11.15 2.51
N VAL A 37 -32.18 -10.59 3.21
CA VAL A 37 -31.61 -11.18 4.42
C VAL A 37 -32.33 -10.61 5.64
N ASN A 38 -33.12 -11.44 6.33
CA ASN A 38 -33.69 -11.06 7.60
C ASN A 38 -32.70 -11.38 8.74
N ALA A 39 -32.07 -10.35 9.30
CA ALA A 39 -31.13 -10.46 10.42
C ALA A 39 -31.82 -10.43 11.81
N SER A 40 -33.15 -10.45 11.88
CA SER A 40 -33.87 -10.52 13.16
C SER A 40 -33.74 -11.92 13.77
N THR A 41 -32.81 -12.09 14.72
CA THR A 41 -32.64 -13.35 15.45
C THR A 41 -33.18 -13.24 16.86
N SER A 42 -34.07 -14.16 17.26
CA SER A 42 -34.45 -14.37 18.67
C SER A 42 -33.37 -15.11 19.47
N ALA A 43 -32.27 -15.51 18.81
CA ALA A 43 -31.13 -16.17 19.41
C ALA A 43 -30.14 -15.13 20.00
N SER A 44 -29.54 -15.47 21.13
CA SER A 44 -28.54 -14.62 21.80
C SER A 44 -27.29 -14.45 20.92
N SER A 45 -27.02 -13.21 20.49
CA SER A 45 -25.80 -12.88 19.74
C SER A 45 -24.57 -13.06 20.62
N ARG A 46 -23.54 -13.76 20.12
CA ARG A 46 -22.26 -13.86 20.82
C ARG A 46 -21.46 -12.59 20.61
N ARG A 47 -20.95 -12.00 21.70
CA ARG A 47 -20.03 -10.86 21.63
C ARG A 47 -18.75 -11.27 20.89
N ILE A 48 -18.37 -10.49 19.88
CA ILE A 48 -17.07 -10.61 19.21
C ILE A 48 -15.99 -10.23 20.22
N SER A 49 -14.88 -10.99 20.27
CA SER A 49 -13.77 -10.70 21.18
C SER A 49 -13.16 -9.34 20.88
N ASP A 50 -12.71 -8.61 21.91
CA ASP A 50 -11.96 -7.36 21.74
C ASP A 50 -10.61 -7.58 21.04
N THR A 51 -10.14 -8.83 21.01
CA THR A 51 -8.90 -9.27 20.32
C THR A 51 -9.17 -9.90 18.95
N PHE A 52 -10.38 -9.79 18.42
CA PHE A 52 -10.74 -10.42 17.15
C PHE A 52 -9.91 -9.91 15.96
N LEU A 53 -9.49 -8.64 16.02
CA LEU A 53 -8.58 -8.04 15.06
C LEU A 53 -7.26 -7.69 15.75
N GLY A 54 -6.14 -8.08 15.14
CA GLY A 54 -4.80 -7.83 15.65
C GLY A 54 -3.77 -7.81 14.52
N ALA A 55 -2.54 -7.44 14.88
CA ALA A 55 -1.38 -7.46 13.97
C ALA A 55 -0.29 -8.36 14.55
N PHE A 56 0.45 -9.02 13.68
CA PHE A 56 1.64 -9.81 14.02
C PHE A 56 2.88 -9.06 13.55
N LEU A 57 3.93 -9.07 14.37
CA LEU A 57 5.20 -8.43 14.06
C LEU A 57 6.34 -9.43 14.24
N GLU A 58 7.14 -9.56 13.19
CA GLU A 58 8.42 -10.26 13.18
C GLU A 58 9.48 -9.34 12.57
N GLU A 59 10.75 -9.56 12.90
CA GLU A 59 11.85 -8.93 12.19
C GLU A 59 12.09 -9.68 10.87
N ILE A 60 11.32 -9.31 9.85
CA ILE A 60 11.51 -9.76 8.47
C ILE A 60 11.52 -8.55 7.55
N ASN A 61 12.35 -8.58 6.52
CA ASN A 61 12.41 -7.52 5.49
C ASN A 61 12.55 -6.09 6.06
N HIS A 62 13.27 -5.91 7.18
CA HIS A 62 13.42 -4.62 7.87
C HIS A 62 12.09 -4.01 8.37
N ALA A 63 11.08 -4.83 8.69
CA ALA A 63 9.78 -4.34 9.15
C ALA A 63 9.86 -3.64 10.51
N ALA A 64 10.78 -4.03 11.39
CA ALA A 64 11.05 -3.35 12.65
C ALA A 64 12.31 -2.46 12.53
N ALA A 65 13.51 -3.02 12.61
CA ALA A 65 14.75 -2.25 12.45
C ALA A 65 14.97 -1.83 10.99
N GLY A 66 14.83 -0.52 10.72
CA GLY A 66 14.79 0.05 9.35
C GLY A 66 13.37 0.27 8.81
N GLY A 67 12.35 -0.02 9.61
CA GLY A 67 10.94 0.18 9.31
C GLY A 67 10.22 0.89 10.46
N LEU A 68 9.51 0.12 11.29
CA LEU A 68 8.73 0.66 12.41
C LEU A 68 9.59 1.38 13.46
N TRP A 69 10.82 0.91 13.69
CA TRP A 69 11.75 1.58 14.59
C TRP A 69 12.43 2.74 13.84
N ALA A 70 12.19 3.96 14.30
CA ALA A 70 12.67 5.19 13.67
C ALA A 70 14.21 5.43 13.77
N GLU A 71 15.00 4.40 14.10
CA GLU A 71 16.46 4.46 14.03
C GLU A 71 16.89 4.58 12.56
N LEU A 72 17.69 5.60 12.27
CA LEU A 72 18.17 5.88 10.91
C LEU A 72 19.58 5.32 10.67
N VAL A 73 20.32 4.99 11.74
CA VAL A 73 21.67 4.47 11.64
C VAL A 73 21.65 2.95 11.69
N SER A 74 21.86 2.33 10.53
CA SER A 74 22.03 0.87 10.44
C SER A 74 23.32 0.43 11.13
N ASN A 75 23.26 -0.75 11.78
CA ASN A 75 24.39 -1.35 12.48
C ASN A 75 25.07 -0.40 13.50
N ARG A 76 24.31 0.42 14.22
CA ARG A 76 24.84 1.38 15.22
C ARG A 76 25.70 0.73 16.31
N GLY A 77 25.42 -0.53 16.64
CA GLY A 77 26.11 -1.28 17.69
C GLY A 77 27.29 -2.13 17.22
N PHE A 78 27.58 -2.22 15.91
CA PHE A 78 28.52 -3.20 15.35
C PHE A 78 28.16 -4.66 15.67
N GLU A 79 26.87 -4.92 15.86
CA GLU A 79 26.31 -6.25 16.15
C GLU A 79 25.72 -6.90 14.89
N ALA A 80 25.84 -6.27 13.72
CA ALA A 80 25.46 -6.93 12.47
C ALA A 80 26.38 -8.14 12.28
N GLY A 81 25.77 -9.31 12.09
CA GLY A 81 26.53 -10.54 11.96
C GLY A 81 25.78 -11.75 12.49
N GLY A 82 25.95 -12.88 11.82
CA GLY A 82 25.60 -14.16 12.42
C GLY A 82 26.70 -14.63 13.40
N PRO A 83 26.51 -15.77 14.07
CA PRO A 83 27.48 -16.34 15.01
C PRO A 83 28.91 -16.49 14.47
N ASN A 84 29.06 -16.57 13.14
CA ASN A 84 30.34 -16.77 12.46
C ASN A 84 30.93 -15.49 11.83
N ASN A 85 30.28 -14.33 11.98
CA ASN A 85 30.76 -13.08 11.39
C ASN A 85 30.47 -11.88 12.32
N THR A 86 31.13 -11.87 13.47
CA THR A 86 31.01 -10.83 14.51
C THR A 86 31.71 -9.52 14.15
N SER A 87 32.34 -9.43 12.98
CA SER A 87 33.07 -8.24 12.53
C SER A 87 32.44 -7.61 11.29
N ASN A 88 31.17 -7.92 10.99
CA ASN A 88 30.50 -7.28 9.88
C ASN A 88 30.19 -5.82 10.21
N ILE A 89 30.96 -4.94 9.61
CA ILE A 89 30.84 -3.50 9.76
C ILE A 89 29.91 -2.89 8.71
N ASP A 90 29.31 -3.64 7.79
CA ASP A 90 28.35 -3.08 6.83
C ASP A 90 27.18 -2.38 7.57
N PRO A 91 26.73 -1.19 7.15
CA PRO A 91 27.14 -0.41 5.97
C PRO A 91 28.22 0.65 6.23
N TRP A 92 28.97 0.56 7.33
CA TRP A 92 30.00 1.53 7.68
C TRP A 92 31.18 1.50 6.70
N THR A 93 31.63 2.68 6.28
CA THR A 93 32.81 2.86 5.43
C THR A 93 33.78 3.87 6.06
N ILE A 94 35.08 3.63 5.93
CA ILE A 94 36.09 4.57 6.40
C ILE A 94 36.16 5.77 5.45
N ILE A 95 36.24 6.97 6.01
CA ILE A 95 36.43 8.21 5.27
C ILE A 95 37.83 8.73 5.59
N GLY A 96 38.68 8.92 4.57
CA GLY A 96 40.06 9.36 4.72
C GLY A 96 41.07 8.23 4.46
N ASN A 97 42.31 8.42 4.94
CA ASN A 97 43.43 7.48 4.71
C ASN A 97 43.61 6.45 5.84
N GLU A 98 42.70 6.39 6.80
CA GLU A 98 42.77 5.41 7.89
C GLU A 98 42.31 4.03 7.39
N SER A 99 42.87 2.96 7.96
CA SER A 99 42.62 1.57 7.55
C SER A 99 41.83 0.76 8.59
N LEU A 100 41.42 1.38 9.70
CA LEU A 100 40.72 0.72 10.81
C LEU A 100 39.50 1.54 11.23
N ILE A 101 38.36 0.87 11.42
CA ILE A 101 37.21 1.40 12.15
C ILE A 101 37.40 0.97 13.60
N SER A 102 37.84 1.88 14.46
CA SER A 102 37.74 1.72 15.91
C SER A 102 36.45 2.34 16.43
N ASN A 103 35.98 1.87 17.59
CA ASN A 103 34.91 2.54 18.35
C ASN A 103 35.23 4.03 18.43
N ILE A 104 34.20 4.89 18.36
CA ILE A 104 34.34 6.36 18.37
C ILE A 104 35.38 6.77 19.42
N GLU A 105 36.57 7.15 18.95
CA GLU A 105 37.67 7.55 19.81
C GLU A 105 37.50 9.03 20.14
N GLU A 106 37.78 9.39 21.39
CA GLU A 106 37.72 10.78 21.83
C GLU A 106 38.67 11.65 20.99
N GLY A 107 38.14 12.73 20.41
CA GLY A 107 38.90 13.67 19.57
C GLY A 107 38.96 13.34 18.06
N LYS A 108 38.37 12.23 17.61
CA LYS A 108 38.25 11.92 16.17
C LYS A 108 36.99 12.56 15.56
N ARG A 109 37.08 12.98 14.30
CA ARG A 109 35.95 13.55 13.54
C ARG A 109 35.39 12.49 12.60
N TYR A 110 34.08 12.25 12.71
CA TYR A 110 33.36 11.30 11.87
C TYR A 110 32.32 12.05 11.02
N ARG A 111 32.12 11.59 9.78
CA ARG A 111 31.05 12.11 8.92
C ARG A 111 29.90 11.12 8.95
N VAL A 112 28.76 11.57 9.44
CA VAL A 112 27.50 10.84 9.30
C VAL A 112 26.81 11.33 8.05
N VAL A 113 26.49 10.41 7.13
CA VAL A 113 25.75 10.71 5.90
C VAL A 113 24.37 10.06 6.02
N TYR A 114 23.32 10.89 6.03
CA TYR A 114 21.95 10.42 6.02
C TYR A 114 21.44 10.34 4.59
N HIS A 115 21.00 9.16 4.15
CA HIS A 115 20.30 8.97 2.89
C HIS A 115 18.80 8.94 3.14
N VAL A 116 18.12 10.05 2.84
CA VAL A 116 16.66 10.17 3.00
C VAL A 116 16.01 10.10 1.62
N THR A 117 15.13 9.11 1.43
CA THR A 117 14.33 8.96 0.20
C THR A 117 12.86 9.15 0.55
N SER A 118 12.15 10.00 -0.19
CA SER A 118 10.71 10.23 -0.01
C SER A 118 9.99 10.11 -1.35
N ALA A 119 8.80 9.49 -1.33
CA ALA A 119 7.93 9.39 -2.50
C ALA A 119 7.19 10.70 -2.83
N GLY A 120 7.25 11.70 -1.95
CA GLY A 120 6.65 13.02 -2.12
C GLY A 120 7.49 14.13 -1.49
N LYS A 121 7.00 15.38 -1.54
CA LYS A 121 7.66 16.50 -0.83
C LYS A 121 7.69 16.23 0.67
N ALA A 122 8.86 16.39 1.27
CA ALA A 122 9.07 16.25 2.71
C ALA A 122 10.04 17.33 3.19
N ASP A 123 9.71 17.97 4.31
CA ASP A 123 10.62 18.85 5.03
C ASP A 123 11.33 18.03 6.11
N PHE A 124 12.66 18.11 6.17
CA PHE A 124 13.47 17.36 7.14
C PHE A 124 14.25 18.32 8.03
N GLN A 125 14.10 18.16 9.35
CA GLN A 125 14.91 18.86 10.35
C GLN A 125 15.76 17.86 11.11
N LEU A 126 17.08 18.11 11.14
CA LEU A 126 18.04 17.39 11.95
C LEU A 126 18.36 18.22 13.20
N SER A 127 18.22 17.62 14.38
CA SER A 127 18.66 18.21 15.65
C SER A 127 19.62 17.24 16.32
N PHE A 128 20.76 17.75 16.78
CA PHE A 128 21.74 16.99 17.54
C PHE A 128 21.70 17.48 18.99
N THR A 129 21.39 16.60 19.93
CA THR A 129 21.34 16.95 21.35
C THR A 129 22.75 16.82 21.95
N GLY A 130 23.28 17.91 22.54
CA GLY A 130 24.56 17.89 23.29
C GLY A 130 25.78 18.46 22.57
N VAL A 131 25.63 19.09 21.39
CA VAL A 131 26.70 19.80 20.69
C VAL A 131 26.18 21.18 20.28
N ASP A 132 26.92 22.25 20.55
CA ASP A 132 26.66 23.56 19.96
C ASP A 132 26.88 23.47 18.45
N VAL A 133 25.82 23.23 17.69
CA VAL A 133 25.88 23.02 16.24
C VAL A 133 26.12 24.37 15.54
N ILE A 134 27.31 24.55 14.95
CA ILE A 134 27.71 25.83 14.36
C ILE A 134 27.17 26.04 12.93
N THR A 135 26.91 24.99 12.13
CA THR A 135 26.23 25.12 10.83
C THR A 135 25.74 23.77 10.29
N VAL A 136 24.46 23.70 9.90
CA VAL A 136 23.92 22.58 9.09
C VAL A 136 23.61 23.14 7.70
N SER A 137 24.27 22.62 6.66
CA SER A 137 23.96 22.97 5.26
C SER A 137 23.25 21.80 4.58
N SER A 138 22.02 22.01 4.12
CA SER A 138 21.36 21.14 3.15
C SER A 138 21.58 21.71 1.76
N ASN A 139 22.12 20.90 0.84
CA ASN A 139 22.01 21.18 -0.59
C ASN A 139 20.85 20.34 -1.11
N ILE A 140 19.71 20.98 -1.33
CA ILE A 140 18.60 20.40 -2.07
C ILE A 140 18.94 20.62 -3.55
N ALA A 141 19.16 19.54 -4.30
CA ALA A 141 19.13 19.53 -5.75
C ALA A 141 17.85 18.81 -6.20
#